data_AF-A0AA39Q248-F1
#
_entry.id   AF-A0AA39Q248-F1
#
_cell.length_a   1.000
_cell.length_b   1.000
_cell.length_c   1.000
_cell.angle_alpha   90.00
_cell.angle_beta   90.00
_cell.angle_gamma   90.00
#
_symmetry.space_group_name_H-M   'P 1'
#
loop_
_entity.id
_entity.type
_entity.pdbx_description
1 polymer ?
#
loop_
_entity_poly.entity_id
_entity_poly.type
_entity_poly.pdbx_seq_one_letter_code
_entity_poly.pdbx_strand_id
1 'polypeptide(L)'
;PRVEYIHTKYHPHSNRPPRLDKVEEFQAQTGPNATLSSDDKPWSPFSSRDDFELAEWILESGINQGDINALLTMMTKQGGQVPLFWNHRELIAMWKKATHLHTTFESTTFTVPLKGEDYKFTVYHRDLWAWTLDILQDPLLAPYLNWDAQ
;
A
#
# COMPACT_ATOMS: atom_id res chain seq x y z
N PRO A 1 19.16 33.34 -4.52
CA PRO A 1 18.43 32.05 -4.48
C PRO A 1 18.47 31.37 -5.86
N ARG A 2 18.89 30.10 -5.93
CA ARG A 2 18.92 29.32 -7.18
C ARG A 2 17.51 28.79 -7.41
N VAL A 3 16.87 29.18 -8.52
CA VAL A 3 15.55 28.66 -8.91
C VAL A 3 15.77 27.36 -9.65
N GLU A 4 15.12 26.29 -9.19
CA GLU A 4 15.20 24.96 -9.79
C GLU A 4 13.97 24.72 -10.68
N TYR A 5 14.18 24.00 -11.78
CA TYR A 5 13.14 23.76 -12.79
C TYR A 5 13.01 22.26 -13.08
N ILE A 6 11.78 21.83 -13.33
CA ILE A 6 11.42 20.49 -13.80
C ILE A 6 11.15 20.58 -15.29
N HIS A 7 11.88 19.78 -16.06
CA HIS A 7 11.72 19.71 -17.51
C HIS A 7 11.01 18.41 -17.90
N THR A 8 9.76 18.52 -18.32
CA THR A 8 8.91 17.39 -18.72
C THR A 8 8.97 17.23 -20.23
N LYS A 9 9.52 16.10 -20.69
CA LYS A 9 9.50 15.71 -22.11
C LYS A 9 8.39 14.69 -22.34
N TYR A 10 7.40 15.07 -23.15
CA TYR A 10 6.32 14.17 -23.53
C TYR A 10 6.74 13.23 -24.66
N HIS A 11 6.03 12.12 -24.78
CA HIS A 11 6.22 11.17 -25.88
C HIS A 11 5.96 11.84 -27.25
N PRO A 12 6.73 11.55 -28.31
CA PRO A 12 6.58 12.23 -29.61
C PRO A 12 5.17 12.16 -30.20
N HIS A 13 4.46 11.06 -29.97
CA HIS A 13 3.09 10.88 -30.47
C HIS A 13 2.02 11.69 -29.73
N SER A 14 2.35 12.28 -28.57
CA SER A 14 1.40 13.12 -27.82
C SER A 14 1.15 14.48 -28.48
N ASN A 15 2.02 14.90 -29.43
CA ASN A 15 2.02 16.25 -30.03
C ASN A 15 2.08 17.39 -29.00
N ARG A 16 2.58 17.14 -27.79
CA ARG A 16 2.72 18.15 -26.74
C ARG A 16 4.13 18.73 -26.72
N PRO A 17 4.28 20.07 -26.68
CA PRO A 17 5.59 20.68 -26.51
C PRO A 17 6.15 20.33 -25.12
N PRO A 18 7.48 20.22 -24.97
CA PRO A 18 8.11 20.06 -23.66
C PRO A 18 7.69 21.18 -22.70
N ARG A 19 7.39 20.82 -21.44
CA ARG A 19 6.98 21.74 -20.38
C ARG A 19 8.16 22.03 -19.45
N LEU A 20 8.28 23.27 -18.99
CA LEU A 20 9.27 23.69 -18.00
C LEU A 20 8.54 24.37 -16.85
N ASP A 21 8.48 23.70 -15.70
CA ASP A 21 7.85 24.20 -14.49
C ASP A 21 8.92 24.57 -13.47
N LYS A 22 8.69 25.62 -12.68
CA LYS A 22 9.51 25.82 -11.47
C LYS A 22 9.17 24.72 -10.46
N VAL A 23 10.17 24.24 -9.72
CA VAL A 23 9.95 23.22 -8.69
C VAL A 23 8.90 23.67 -7.68
N GLU A 24 8.92 24.94 -7.29
CA GLU A 24 7.96 25.50 -6.33
C GLU A 24 6.53 25.48 -6.87
N GLU A 25 6.35 25.80 -8.15
CA GLU A 25 5.05 25.79 -8.84
C GLU A 25 4.56 24.35 -9.14
N PHE A 26 5.49 23.41 -9.32
CA PHE A 26 5.16 21.99 -9.52
C PHE A 26 4.69 21.32 -8.22
N GLN A 27 5.35 21.62 -7.09
CA GLN A 27 4.94 21.13 -5.77
C GLN A 27 3.68 21.82 -5.24
N ALA A 28 3.44 23.07 -5.65
CA ALA A 28 2.24 23.84 -5.28
C ALA A 28 1.01 23.54 -6.15
N GLN A 29 1.12 22.71 -7.20
CA GLN A 29 -0.03 22.12 -7.90
C GLN A 29 -0.69 21.07 -7.00
N THR A 30 -1.18 21.50 -5.84
CA THR A 30 -2.20 20.78 -5.09
C THR A 30 -3.45 20.76 -5.96
N GLY A 31 -4.08 19.60 -6.13
CA GLY A 31 -5.39 19.49 -6.76
C GLY A 31 -6.41 20.40 -6.08
N PRO A 32 -7.65 20.51 -6.59
CA PRO A 32 -8.71 21.20 -5.86
C PRO A 32 -8.64 20.78 -4.39
N ASN A 33 -8.67 21.75 -3.46
CA ASN A 33 -8.69 21.51 -2.02
C ASN A 33 -9.83 20.52 -1.73
N ALA A 34 -9.56 19.23 -1.85
CA ALA A 34 -10.39 18.21 -1.31
C ALA A 34 -10.27 18.50 0.17
N THR A 35 -11.33 19.05 0.74
CA THR A 35 -11.54 19.01 2.17
C THR A 35 -11.54 17.52 2.48
N LEU A 36 -10.34 16.99 2.71
CA LEU A 36 -10.19 15.63 3.17
C LEU A 36 -11.03 15.61 4.43
N SER A 37 -12.06 14.76 4.49
CA SER A 37 -12.38 14.22 5.80
C SER A 37 -11.05 13.63 6.22
N SER A 38 -10.36 14.28 7.14
CA SER A 38 -9.20 13.69 7.82
C SER A 38 -9.63 12.26 8.06
N ASP A 39 -8.92 11.29 7.48
CA ASP A 39 -9.23 9.91 7.77
C ASP A 39 -9.07 9.83 9.29
N ASP A 40 -10.19 9.84 10.03
CA ASP A 40 -10.18 10.21 11.44
C ASP A 40 -9.32 9.20 12.22
N LYS A 41 -9.02 8.05 11.60
CA LYS A 41 -8.20 6.95 12.09
C LYS A 41 -7.49 6.26 10.91
N PRO A 42 -6.32 6.75 10.44
CA PRO A 42 -5.54 6.06 9.40
C PRO A 42 -5.06 4.67 9.84
N TRP A 43 -5.07 4.40 11.16
CA TRP A 43 -4.81 3.09 11.73
C TRP A 43 -6.02 2.15 11.71
N SER A 44 -7.19 2.55 11.21
CA SER A 44 -8.33 1.64 10.99
C SER A 44 -7.91 0.51 10.04
N PRO A 45 -8.22 -0.78 10.30
CA PRO A 45 -9.22 -1.31 11.24
C PRO A 45 -8.72 -1.56 12.67
N PHE A 46 -7.50 -1.15 13.02
CA PHE A 46 -7.01 -1.26 14.38
C PHE A 46 -7.75 -0.28 15.30
N SER A 47 -8.01 -0.69 16.55
CA SER A 47 -8.73 0.14 17.52
C SER A 47 -7.92 1.32 18.03
N SER A 48 -6.58 1.19 18.03
CA SER A 48 -5.64 2.22 18.46
C SER A 48 -4.45 2.31 17.51
N ARG A 49 -3.77 3.46 17.56
CA ARG A 49 -2.52 3.68 16.83
C ARG A 49 -1.40 2.77 17.34
N ASP A 50 -1.31 2.57 18.65
CA ASP A 50 -0.29 1.70 19.26
C ASP A 50 -0.42 0.24 18.80
N ASP A 51 -1.65 -0.26 18.65
CA ASP A 51 -1.91 -1.60 18.09
C ASP A 51 -1.40 -1.71 16.65
N PHE A 52 -1.62 -0.67 15.84
CA PHE A 52 -1.16 -0.62 14.46
C PHE A 52 0.37 -0.57 14.38
N GLU A 53 1.02 0.31 15.14
CA GLU A 53 2.48 0.45 15.13
C GLU A 53 3.18 -0.84 15.61
N LEU A 54 2.62 -1.52 16.62
CA LEU A 54 3.11 -2.83 17.03
C LEU A 54 2.93 -3.88 15.94
N ALA A 55 1.77 -3.92 15.29
CA ALA A 55 1.49 -4.85 14.20
C ALA A 55 2.42 -4.63 13.00
N GLU A 56 2.67 -3.38 12.64
CA GLU A 56 3.60 -2.96 11.58
C GLU A 56 5.02 -3.39 11.92
N TRP A 57 5.49 -3.08 13.12
CA TRP A 57 6.83 -3.49 13.58
C TRP A 57 7.02 -5.01 13.56
N ILE A 58 6.01 -5.79 13.99
CA ILE A 58 6.07 -7.26 13.93
C ILE A 58 6.21 -7.75 12.48
N LEU A 59 5.47 -7.13 11.55
CA LEU A 59 5.50 -7.46 10.13
C LEU A 59 6.87 -7.14 9.52
N GLU A 60 7.39 -5.94 9.76
CA GLU A 60 8.70 -5.49 9.26
C GLU A 60 9.86 -6.31 9.83
N SER A 61 9.73 -6.75 11.08
CA SER A 61 10.76 -7.55 11.76
C SER A 61 10.88 -8.97 11.22
N GLY A 62 9.95 -9.43 10.36
CA GLY A 62 10.01 -10.76 9.74
C GLY A 62 9.95 -11.92 10.74
N ILE A 63 9.32 -11.70 11.89
CA ILE A 63 9.26 -12.67 13.00
C ILE A 63 8.36 -13.84 12.60
N ASN A 64 8.75 -15.08 12.94
CA ASN A 64 7.92 -16.25 12.65
C ASN A 64 6.71 -16.35 13.60
N GLN A 65 5.71 -17.14 13.22
CA GLN A 65 4.48 -17.34 13.98
C GLN A 65 4.71 -17.77 15.45
N GLY A 66 5.69 -18.64 15.70
CA GLY A 66 5.97 -19.16 17.05
C GLY A 66 6.47 -18.05 17.97
N ASP A 67 7.43 -17.26 17.47
CA ASP A 67 8.03 -16.15 18.18
C ASP A 67 7.05 -14.99 18.39
N ILE A 68 6.16 -14.72 17.42
CA ILE A 68 5.06 -13.75 17.59
C ILE A 68 4.14 -14.16 18.76
N ASN A 69 3.75 -15.44 18.82
CA ASN A 69 2.89 -15.91 19.90
C ASN A 69 3.61 -15.86 21.26
N ALA A 70 4.91 -16.17 21.30
CA ALA A 70 5.72 -16.07 22.51
C ALA A 70 5.82 -14.62 22.99
N LEU A 71 6.11 -13.67 22.09
CA LEU A 71 6.19 -12.24 22.37
C LEU A 71 4.89 -11.72 22.98
N LEU A 72 3.75 -11.99 22.33
CA LEU A 72 2.44 -11.54 22.80
C LEU A 72 2.06 -12.18 24.15
N THR A 73 2.42 -13.45 24.35
CA THR A 73 2.25 -14.12 25.66
C THR A 73 3.12 -13.50 26.75
N MET A 74 4.33 -13.03 26.43
CA MET A 74 5.21 -12.36 27.40
C MET A 74 4.67 -10.98 27.78
N MET A 75 4.23 -10.18 26.80
CA MET A 75 3.64 -8.86 27.02
C MET A 75 2.41 -8.93 27.94
N THR A 76 1.54 -9.91 27.70
CA THR A 76 0.32 -10.12 28.50
C THR A 76 0.62 -10.59 29.93
N LYS A 77 1.60 -11.47 30.12
CA LYS A 77 2.01 -11.96 31.45
C LYS A 77 2.63 -10.88 32.33
N GLN A 78 3.29 -9.87 31.75
CA GLN A 78 3.93 -8.80 32.50
C GLN A 78 2.96 -7.69 32.93
N GLY A 79 1.65 -7.83 32.66
CA GLY A 79 0.63 -6.85 33.06
C GLY A 79 0.68 -5.54 32.28
N GLY A 80 1.31 -5.54 31.10
CA GLY A 80 1.29 -4.40 30.19
C GLY A 80 -0.08 -4.19 29.55
N GLN A 81 -0.26 -3.06 28.85
CA GLN A 81 -1.42 -2.83 28.00
C GLN A 81 -1.45 -3.91 26.92
N VAL A 82 -2.56 -4.64 26.86
CA VAL A 82 -2.68 -5.75 25.92
C VAL A 82 -3.10 -5.22 24.55
N PRO A 83 -2.37 -5.56 23.47
CA PRO A 83 -2.84 -5.27 22.13
C PRO A 83 -4.15 -5.99 21.82
N LEU A 84 -4.92 -5.47 20.86
CA LEU A 84 -6.20 -6.06 20.45
C LEU A 84 -6.06 -7.51 19.89
N PHE A 85 -4.85 -7.89 19.47
CA PHE A 85 -4.49 -9.20 18.96
C PHE A 85 -3.61 -9.95 19.95
N TRP A 86 -4.00 -11.19 20.27
CA TRP A 86 -3.36 -12.00 21.31
C TRP A 86 -2.46 -13.09 20.75
N ASN A 87 -2.52 -13.30 19.44
CA ASN A 87 -1.77 -14.31 18.72
C ASN A 87 -1.59 -13.92 17.25
N HIS A 88 -0.68 -14.60 16.59
CA HIS A 88 -0.42 -14.43 15.16
C HIS A 88 -1.68 -14.56 14.31
N ARG A 89 -2.60 -15.49 14.63
CA ARG A 89 -3.83 -15.69 13.85
C ARG A 89 -4.73 -14.46 13.88
N GLU A 90 -4.88 -13.82 15.02
CA GLU A 90 -5.66 -12.58 15.17
C GLU A 90 -4.99 -11.39 14.50
N LEU A 91 -3.67 -11.28 14.60
CA LEU A 91 -2.89 -10.27 13.87
C LEU A 91 -3.14 -10.38 12.36
N ILE A 92 -3.01 -11.58 11.79
CA ILE A 92 -3.30 -11.81 10.36
C ILE A 92 -4.77 -11.54 10.02
N ALA A 93 -5.71 -11.88 10.91
CA ALA A 93 -7.11 -11.58 10.69
C ALA A 93 -7.38 -10.06 10.64
N MET A 94 -6.68 -9.25 11.43
CA MET A 94 -6.78 -7.79 11.34
C MET A 94 -6.18 -7.23 10.06
N TRP A 95 -5.00 -7.70 9.65
CA TRP A 95 -4.43 -7.33 8.35
C TRP A 95 -5.38 -7.67 7.20
N LYS A 96 -6.04 -8.84 7.23
CA LYS A 96 -7.06 -9.21 6.25
C LYS A 96 -8.27 -8.27 6.25
N LYS A 97 -8.70 -7.76 7.40
CA LYS A 97 -9.77 -6.73 7.44
C LYS A 97 -9.34 -5.45 6.72
N ALA A 98 -8.07 -5.06 6.83
CA ALA A 98 -7.51 -3.91 6.12
C ALA A 98 -7.40 -4.17 4.61
N THR A 99 -7.21 -5.42 4.18
CA THR A 99 -7.08 -5.74 2.75
C THR A 99 -8.33 -5.44 1.92
N HIS A 100 -9.53 -5.38 2.53
CA HIS A 100 -10.76 -5.08 1.79
C HIS A 100 -10.82 -3.64 1.22
N LEU A 101 -9.91 -2.76 1.63
CA LEU A 101 -9.81 -1.40 1.09
C LEU A 101 -9.19 -1.36 -0.31
N HIS A 102 -8.57 -2.45 -0.76
CA HIS A 102 -7.87 -2.52 -2.04
C HIS A 102 -8.03 -3.88 -2.71
N THR A 103 -7.80 -3.92 -4.03
CA THR A 103 -7.75 -5.15 -4.82
C THR A 103 -6.73 -6.12 -4.22
N THR A 104 -7.21 -7.30 -3.85
CA THR A 104 -6.42 -8.34 -3.20
C THR A 104 -5.41 -8.96 -4.15
N PHE A 105 -4.26 -9.38 -3.62
CA PHE A 105 -3.36 -10.25 -4.37
C PHE A 105 -3.90 -11.68 -4.44
N GLU A 106 -3.79 -12.28 -5.61
CA GLU A 106 -4.07 -13.67 -5.90
C GLU A 106 -2.75 -14.43 -6.12
N SER A 107 -2.71 -15.69 -5.74
CA SER A 107 -1.59 -16.58 -6.06
C SER A 107 -2.00 -17.57 -7.14
N THR A 108 -1.14 -17.73 -8.14
CA THR A 108 -1.32 -18.74 -9.18
C THR A 108 -0.04 -19.53 -9.31
N THR A 109 -0.17 -20.85 -9.22
CA THR A 109 0.94 -21.77 -9.44
C THR A 109 0.82 -22.37 -10.82
N PHE A 110 1.85 -22.18 -11.65
CA PHE A 110 1.94 -22.83 -12.95
C PHE A 110 3.15 -23.77 -13.00
N THR A 111 3.04 -24.80 -13.83
CA THR A 111 4.08 -25.81 -14.01
C THR A 111 4.75 -25.59 -15.36
N VAL A 112 6.08 -25.52 -15.38
CA VAL A 112 6.88 -25.45 -16.60
C VAL A 112 7.74 -26.72 -16.69
N PRO A 113 7.53 -27.56 -17.72
CA PRO A 113 8.40 -28.71 -17.95
C PRO A 113 9.75 -28.25 -18.53
N LEU A 114 10.85 -28.59 -17.86
CA LEU A 114 12.21 -28.31 -18.31
C LEU A 114 13.06 -29.57 -18.16
N LYS A 115 13.67 -30.02 -19.27
CA LYS A 115 14.54 -31.23 -19.31
C LYS A 115 13.90 -32.51 -18.75
N GLY A 116 12.57 -32.64 -18.87
CA GLY A 116 11.84 -33.81 -18.38
C GLY A 116 11.46 -33.75 -16.90
N GLU A 117 11.73 -32.63 -16.22
CA GLU A 117 11.27 -32.35 -14.87
C GLU A 117 10.26 -31.20 -14.86
N ASP A 118 9.24 -31.33 -14.01
CA ASP A 118 8.19 -30.32 -13.86
C ASP A 118 8.54 -29.33 -12.75
N TYR A 119 8.76 -28.07 -13.13
CA TYR A 119 9.07 -26.99 -12.18
C TYR A 119 7.81 -26.18 -11.88
N LYS A 120 7.47 -26.06 -10.60
CA LYS A 120 6.32 -25.28 -10.15
C LYS A 120 6.76 -23.89 -9.73
N PHE A 121 6.12 -22.87 -10.29
CA PHE A 121 6.35 -21.47 -9.96
C PHE A 121 5.06 -20.87 -9.42
N THR A 122 5.12 -20.34 -8.19
CA THR A 122 4.02 -19.59 -7.59
C THR A 122 4.26 -18.11 -7.80
N VAL A 123 3.35 -17.44 -8.50
CA VAL A 123 3.39 -16.00 -8.72
C VAL A 123 2.21 -15.37 -8.00
N TYR A 124 2.48 -14.26 -7.32
CA TYR A 124 1.47 -13.40 -6.72
C TYR A 124 1.19 -12.25 -7.68
N HIS A 125 -0.07 -12.06 -8.04
CA HIS A 125 -0.52 -11.02 -8.96
C HIS A 125 -1.83 -10.41 -8.46
N ARG A 126 -2.29 -9.35 -9.13
CA ARG A 126 -3.59 -8.72 -8.85
C ARG A 126 -4.23 -8.34 -10.17
N ASP A 127 -5.55 -8.31 -10.21
CA ASP A 127 -6.25 -7.85 -11.40
C ASP A 127 -5.91 -6.37 -11.68
N LEU A 128 -5.27 -6.10 -12.81
CA LEU A 128 -4.80 -4.76 -13.15
C LEU A 128 -5.95 -3.78 -13.34
N TRP A 129 -7.09 -4.25 -13.84
CA TRP A 129 -8.24 -3.38 -14.10
C TRP A 129 -8.92 -2.98 -12.78
N ALA A 130 -9.21 -3.93 -11.91
CA ALA A 130 -9.76 -3.70 -10.58
C ALA A 130 -8.82 -2.80 -9.76
N TRP A 131 -7.52 -3.10 -9.77
CA TRP A 131 -6.54 -2.26 -9.08
C TRP A 131 -6.48 -0.83 -9.64
N THR A 132 -6.58 -0.69 -10.96
CA THR A 132 -6.66 0.64 -11.59
C THR A 132 -7.91 1.36 -11.10
N LEU A 133 -9.08 0.70 -11.13
CA LEU A 133 -10.34 1.28 -10.67
C LEU A 133 -10.28 1.75 -9.21
N ASP A 134 -9.63 1.00 -8.31
CA ASP A 134 -9.43 1.45 -6.92
C ASP A 134 -8.71 2.80 -6.85
N ILE A 135 -7.65 2.97 -7.66
CA ILE A 135 -6.89 4.24 -7.73
C ILE A 135 -7.75 5.36 -8.32
N LEU A 136 -8.56 5.05 -9.33
CA LEU A 136 -9.43 6.06 -9.96
C LEU A 136 -10.56 6.53 -9.05
N GLN A 137 -11.03 5.64 -8.18
CA GLN A 137 -12.12 5.90 -7.25
C GLN A 137 -11.65 6.51 -5.93
N ASP A 138 -10.35 6.46 -5.64
CA ASP A 138 -9.77 7.06 -4.45
C ASP A 138 -9.89 8.60 -4.52
N PRO A 139 -10.69 9.24 -3.64
CA PRO A 139 -10.88 10.69 -3.65
C PRO A 139 -9.58 11.46 -3.34
N LEU A 140 -8.58 10.83 -2.73
CA LEU A 140 -7.26 11.41 -2.46
C LEU A 140 -6.40 11.47 -3.72
N LEU A 141 -6.48 10.44 -4.56
CA LEU A 141 -5.61 10.29 -5.73
C LEU A 141 -6.27 10.82 -7.00
N ALA A 142 -7.58 10.61 -7.16
CA ALA A 142 -8.34 10.97 -8.35
C ALA A 142 -8.10 12.41 -8.85
N PRO A 143 -8.01 13.45 -7.99
CA PRO A 143 -7.76 14.84 -8.45
C PRO A 143 -6.38 15.06 -9.07
N TYR A 144 -5.43 14.16 -8.82
CA TYR A 144 -4.05 14.26 -9.29
C TYR A 144 -3.75 13.36 -10.50
N LEU A 145 -4.71 12.51 -10.90
CA LEU A 145 -4.55 11.64 -12.05
C LEU A 145 -4.67 12.43 -13.36
N ASN A 146 -3.61 12.40 -14.16
CA ASN A 146 -3.59 12.98 -15.49
C ASN A 146 -4.00 11.92 -16.52
N TRP A 147 -5.12 12.17 -17.20
CA TRP A 147 -5.63 11.30 -18.25
C TRP A 147 -5.17 11.77 -19.62
N ASP A 148 -4.19 11.07 -20.17
CA ASP A 148 -3.74 11.30 -21.53
C ASP A 148 -4.49 10.36 -22.49
N ALA A 149 -5.77 10.68 -22.71
CA ALA A 149 -6.61 10.04 -23.72
C ALA A 149 -6.47 10.77 -25.06
N GLN A 150 -5.31 10.69 -25.70
CA GLN A 150 -5.05 11.30 -27.01
C GLN A 150 -4.32 10.36 -27.95
#